data_AF-A0A395M5W0-F1
#
_entry.id   AF-A0A395M5W0-F1
#
_cell.length_a   1.000
_cell.length_b   1.000
_cell.length_c   1.000
_cell.angle_alpha   90.00
_cell.angle_beta   90.00
_cell.angle_gamma   90.00
#
_symmetry.space_group_name_H-M   'P 1'
#
loop_
_entity.id
_entity.type
_entity.pdbx_description
1 polymer ?
#
loop_
_entity_poly.entity_id
_entity_poly.type
_entity_poly.pdbx_seq_one_letter_code
_entity_poly.pdbx_strand_id
1 'polypeptide(L)' 'MKILSYVLLLIGLVGIVVGSIRYSQQTEWEHWAPKLVWLSVLGSSIFVTGIGVVIFLAS' A
#
# COMPACT_ATOMS: atom_id res chain seq x y z
N MET A 1 -6.11 -4.84 20.83
CA MET A 1 -6.36 -4.57 19.39
C MET A 1 -5.48 -3.46 18.83
N LYS A 2 -5.07 -2.47 19.64
CA LYS A 2 -4.23 -1.34 19.20
C LYS A 2 -2.86 -1.71 18.61
N ILE A 3 -2.21 -2.75 19.11
CA ILE A 3 -0.92 -3.22 18.55
C ILE A 3 -1.11 -3.73 17.11
N LEU A 4 -2.17 -4.51 16.85
CA LEU A 4 -2.47 -5.04 15.53
C LEU A 4 -2.75 -3.90 14.53
N SER A 5 -3.51 -2.87 14.94
CA SER A 5 -3.78 -1.73 14.06
C SER A 5 -2.53 -0.91 13.76
N TYR A 6 -1.64 -0.68 14.73
CA TYR A 6 -0.37 -0.02 14.46
C TYR A 6 0.52 -0.79 13.47
N VAL A 7 0.56 -2.13 13.58
CA VAL A 7 1.31 -2.98 12.64
C VAL A 7 0.71 -2.88 11.23
N LEU A 8 -0.61 -2.96 11.09
CA LEU A 8 -1.29 -2.84 9.80
C LEU A 8 -1.09 -1.45 9.16
N LEU A 9 -1.15 -0.39 9.97
CA LEU A 9 -0.89 0.97 9.53
C LEU A 9 0.55 1.13 9.02
N LEU A 10 1.53 0.65 9.77
CA LEU A 10 2.95 0.70 9.38
C LEU A 10 3.21 -0.05 8.08
N ILE A 11 2.72 -1.30 7.96
CA ILE A 11 2.92 -2.12 6.76
C ILE A 11 2.28 -1.45 5.54
N GLY A 12 1.04 -0.97 5.68
CA GLY A 12 0.36 -0.30 4.59
C GLY A 12 1.02 1.01 4.18
N LEU A 13 1.52 1.82 5.13
CA LEU A 13 2.28 3.04 4.84
C LEU A 13 3.56 2.74 4.05
N VAL A 14 4.33 1.73 4.48
CA VAL A 14 5.54 1.30 3.77
C VAL A 14 5.20 0.82 2.36
N GLY A 15 4.13 0.03 2.20
CA GLY A 15 3.66 -0.44 0.90
C GLY A 15 3.24 0.70 -0.04
N ILE A 16 2.57 1.74 0.48
CA ILE A 16 2.19 2.93 -0.30
C ILE A 16 3.43 3.68 -0.79
N VAL A 17 4.40 3.93 0.10
CA VAL A 17 5.62 4.66 -0.25
C VAL A 17 6.44 3.90 -1.28
N VAL A 18 6.73 2.62 -1.03
CA VAL A 18 7.52 1.78 -1.93
C VAL A 18 6.81 1.60 -3.28
N GLY A 19 5.50 1.33 -3.25
CA GLY A 19 4.69 1.18 -4.45
C GLY A 19 4.67 2.46 -5.29
N SER A 20 4.56 3.64 -4.67
CA SER A 20 4.52 4.93 -5.36
C SER A 20 5.85 5.24 -6.05
N ILE A 21 6.96 5.01 -5.35
CA ILE A 21 8.30 5.22 -5.91
C ILE A 21 8.54 4.29 -7.11
N ARG A 22 8.25 2.99 -6.95
CA ARG A 22 8.46 2.00 -8.01
C ARG A 22 7.53 2.23 -9.20
N TYR A 23 6.28 2.61 -8.96
CA TYR A 23 5.33 2.96 -10.02
C TYR A 23 5.79 4.19 -10.81
N SER A 24 6.31 5.22 -10.13
CA SER A 24 6.84 6.44 -10.76
C SER A 24 8.10 6.19 -11.60
N GLN A 25 8.88 5.17 -11.28
CA GLN A 25 10.13 4.86 -11.99
C GLN A 25 9.92 4.08 -13.29
N GLN A 26 8.71 3.59 -13.56
CA GLN A 26 8.45 2.76 -14.74
C GLN A 26 7.85 3.59 -15.89
N THR A 27 8.61 3.67 -16.98
CA THR A 27 8.20 4.31 -18.24
C THR A 27 7.10 3.50 -18.92
N GLU A 28 6.03 4.19 -19.31
CA GLU A 28 4.72 3.60 -19.66
C GLU A 28 4.72 2.67 -20.87
N TRP A 29 5.61 2.92 -21.81
CA TRP A 29 5.55 2.29 -23.13
C TRP A 29 6.20 0.91 -23.20
N GLU A 30 7.18 0.62 -22.34
CA GLU A 30 7.90 -0.67 -22.34
C GLU A 30 7.55 -1.56 -21.13
N HIS A 31 7.02 -0.97 -20.06
CA HIS A 31 6.90 -1.62 -18.74
C HIS A 31 5.46 -1.66 -18.19
N TRP A 32 4.45 -1.72 -19.06
CA TRP A 32 3.04 -1.73 -18.66
C TRP A 32 2.68 -2.86 -17.69
N ALA A 33 3.22 -4.08 -17.89
CA ALA A 33 2.96 -5.23 -17.03
C ALA A 33 3.47 -5.04 -15.59
N PRO A 34 4.75 -4.71 -15.34
CA PRO A 34 5.21 -4.44 -13.98
C PRO A 34 4.57 -3.16 -13.40
N LYS A 35 4.16 -2.20 -14.23
CA LYS A 35 3.49 -0.98 -13.76
C LYS A 35 2.12 -1.30 -13.16
N LEU A 36 1.37 -2.21 -13.78
CA LEU A 36 0.12 -2.75 -13.24
C LEU A 36 0.32 -3.55 -11.94
N VAL A 37 1.43 -4.28 -11.81
CA VAL A 37 1.77 -4.98 -10.57
C VAL A 37 1.99 -3.98 -9.43
N TRP A 38 2.79 -2.92 -9.65
CA TRP A 38 3.00 -1.89 -8.64
C TRP A 38 1.74 -1.10 -8.32
N LEU A 39 0.87 -0.86 -9.30
CA LEU A 39 -0.45 -0.27 -9.08
C LEU A 39 -1.33 -1.17 -8.19
N SER A 40 -1.27 -2.49 -8.40
CA SER A 40 -2.00 -3.46 -7.57
C SER A 40 -1.47 -3.54 -6.15
N VAL A 41 -0.14 -3.45 -5.99
CA VAL A 41 0.53 -3.35 -4.68
C VAL A 41 0.12 -2.06 -3.96
N LEU A 42 0.05 -0.94 -4.67
CA LEU A 42 -0.46 0.33 -4.15
C LEU A 42 -1.89 0.21 -3.65
N GLY A 43 -2.80 -0.30 -4.49
CA GLY A 43 -4.20 -0.51 -4.10
C GLY A 43 -4.36 -1.43 -2.89
N SER A 44 -3.61 -2.53 -2.85
CA SER A 44 -3.61 -3.46 -1.71
C SER A 44 -3.09 -2.80 -0.43
N SER A 45 -2.04 -1.98 -0.53
CA SER A 45 -1.46 -1.28 0.61
C SER A 45 -2.43 -0.25 1.20
N ILE A 46 -3.12 0.50 0.35
CA ILE A 46 -4.17 1.45 0.77
C ILE A 46 -5.30 0.71 1.49
N PHE A 47 -5.73 -0.44 0.95
CA PHE A 47 -6.78 -1.26 1.56
C PHE A 47 -6.37 -1.76 2.96
N VAL A 48 -5.14 -2.29 3.09
CA VAL A 48 -4.59 -2.76 4.38
C VAL A 48 -4.47 -1.61 5.38
N THR A 49 -3.98 -0.43 4.97
CA THR A 49 -3.98 0.77 5.81
C THR A 49 -5.38 1.13 6.26
N GLY A 50 -6.37 1.11 5.35
CA GLY A 50 -7.76 1.41 5.66
C GLY A 50 -8.35 0.48 6.72
N ILE A 51 -8.11 -0.83 6.60
CA ILE A 51 -8.50 -1.81 7.64
C ILE A 51 -7.81 -1.47 8.98
N GLY A 52 -6.52 -1.16 8.96
CA GLY A 52 -5.77 -0.74 10.14
C GLY A 52 -6.40 0.47 10.83
N VAL A 53 -6.83 1.49 10.08
CA VAL A 53 -7.53 2.68 10.59
C VAL A 53 -8.86 2.30 11.23
N VAL A 54 -9.70 1.49 10.56
CA VAL A 54 -11.01 1.08 11.07
C VAL A 54 -10.86 0.32 12.39
N ILE A 55 -9.92 -0.63 12.46
CA ILE A 55 -9.63 -1.39 13.68
C ILE A 55 -9.12 -0.46 14.80
N PHE A 56 -8.29 0.52 14.47
CA PHE A 56 -7.78 1.50 15.45
C PHE A 56 -8.91 2.33 16.06
N LEU A 57 -9.82 2.85 15.23
CA LEU A 57 -10.97 3.65 15.68
C LEU A 57 -12.00 2.83 16.45
N ALA A 58 -12.12 1.53 16.16
CA ALA A 58 -13.02 0.62 16.85
C ALA A 58 -12.46 0.08 18.19
N SER A 59 -11.20 0.36 18.53
CA SER A 59 -10.47 -0.22 19.68
C SER A 59 -10.03 0.80 20.74
#